data_AF-A0A927RXC3-F1
#
_entry.id   AF-A0A927RXC3-F1
#
_cell.length_a   1.000
_cell.length_b   1.000
_cell.length_c   1.000
_cell.angle_alpha   90.00
_cell.angle_beta   90.00
_cell.angle_gamma   90.00
#
_symmetry.space_group_name_H-M   'P 1'
#
loop_
_entity.id
_entity.type
_entity.pdbx_description
1 polymer ?
#
loop_
_entity_poly.entity_id
_entity_poly.type
_entity_poly.pdbx_seq_one_letter_code
_entity_poly.pdbx_strand_id
1 'polypeptide(L)'
;MENLGKKVGYLKGLMEGMDLDASTANGKLMAGIVDLLGDLSDRMETMDELLDDLNDYVESIDDDLSELESERDDDDASADFFGDDEDDDDFDDDFGEAADQLHLLNTADDEEAEDEEEALSGNLCPECGRMFFTSLYDPDDAEYICPHCAKQIKPVPLTPENAPIAHPIEK
;
A
#
# COMPACT_ATOMS: atom_id res chain seq x y z
N MET A 1 -1.87 24.79 -13.44
CA MET A 1 -0.92 24.45 -14.53
C MET A 1 -1.36 25.02 -15.90
N GLU A 2 -1.93 26.23 -15.95
CA GLU A 2 -2.61 26.88 -17.10
C GLU A 2 -1.81 27.04 -18.41
N ASN A 3 -0.52 26.70 -18.42
CA ASN A 3 0.36 26.99 -19.53
C ASN A 3 0.44 25.86 -20.56
N LEU A 4 0.05 24.63 -20.22
CA LEU A 4 0.23 23.49 -21.12
C LEU A 4 -0.77 23.51 -22.28
N GLY A 5 -2.06 23.66 -21.99
CA GLY A 5 -3.09 23.79 -23.03
C GLY A 5 -2.87 24.99 -23.95
N LYS A 6 -2.44 26.14 -23.40
CA LYS A 6 -2.07 27.34 -24.18
C LYS A 6 -0.89 27.08 -25.11
N LYS A 7 0.10 26.30 -24.68
CA LYS A 7 1.25 25.90 -25.51
C LYS A 7 0.85 24.91 -26.60
N VAL A 8 -0.01 23.94 -26.31
CA VAL A 8 -0.55 23.03 -27.32
C VAL A 8 -1.38 23.79 -28.36
N GLY A 9 -2.24 24.72 -27.92
CA GLY A 9 -3.01 25.59 -28.80
C GLY A 9 -2.11 26.46 -29.69
N TYR A 10 -1.01 26.99 -29.14
CA TYR A 10 0.00 27.70 -29.94
C TYR A 10 0.64 26.80 -31.01
N LEU A 11 0.97 25.54 -30.67
CA LEU A 11 1.51 24.58 -31.63
C LEU A 11 0.50 24.21 -32.73
N LYS A 12 -0.78 24.04 -32.38
CA LYS A 12 -1.88 23.85 -33.35
C LYS A 12 -1.96 25.02 -34.33
N GLY A 13 -2.00 26.25 -33.82
CA GLY A 13 -2.04 27.46 -34.65
C GLY A 13 -0.79 27.67 -35.51
N LEU A 14 0.40 27.31 -34.99
CA LEU A 14 1.64 27.35 -35.75
C LEU A 14 1.62 26.32 -36.88
N MET A 15 1.12 25.11 -36.62
CA MET A 15 0.99 24.06 -37.63
C MET A 15 0.02 24.46 -38.75
N GLU A 16 -1.11 25.06 -38.41
CA GLU A 16 -2.07 25.63 -39.38
C GLU A 16 -1.44 26.77 -40.20
N GLY A 17 -0.66 27.65 -39.56
CA GLY A 17 0.00 28.78 -40.22
C GLY A 17 1.17 28.41 -41.12
N MET A 18 1.76 27.22 -40.95
CA MET A 18 2.86 26.71 -41.78
C MET A 18 2.40 26.03 -43.07
N ASP A 19 1.08 25.95 -43.32
CA ASP A 19 0.47 25.27 -44.48
C ASP A 19 1.02 23.84 -44.65
N LEU A 20 1.15 23.15 -43.51
CA LEU A 20 1.66 21.79 -43.43
C LEU A 20 0.67 20.84 -44.12
N ASP A 21 1.09 20.28 -45.25
CA ASP A 21 0.30 19.31 -45.98
C ASP A 21 0.14 18.02 -45.16
N ALA A 22 -1.01 17.91 -44.49
CA ALA A 22 -1.42 16.76 -43.69
C ALA A 22 -1.59 15.47 -44.52
N SER A 23 -1.45 15.52 -45.85
CA SER A 23 -1.39 14.33 -46.69
C SER A 23 -0.01 13.66 -46.69
N THR A 24 1.05 14.41 -46.36
CA THR A 24 2.43 13.91 -46.31
C THR A 24 2.70 13.11 -45.02
N ALA A 25 3.66 12.18 -45.07
CA ALA A 25 4.03 11.38 -43.89
C ALA A 25 4.46 12.26 -42.70
N ASN A 26 5.19 13.33 -42.96
CA ASN A 26 5.63 14.28 -41.93
C ASN A 26 4.46 15.13 -41.40
N GLY A 27 3.53 15.55 -42.26
CA GLY A 27 2.33 16.28 -41.84
C GLY A 27 1.43 15.45 -40.92
N LYS A 28 1.23 14.17 -41.24
CA LYS A 28 0.48 13.23 -40.38
C LYS A 28 1.16 12.98 -39.05
N LEU A 29 2.49 12.85 -39.04
CA LEU A 29 3.26 12.66 -37.82
C LEU A 29 3.14 13.89 -36.90
N MET A 30 3.32 15.09 -37.44
CA MET A 30 3.23 16.34 -36.66
C MET A 30 1.80 16.57 -36.13
N ALA A 31 0.77 16.27 -36.93
CA ALA A 31 -0.63 16.29 -36.48
C ALA A 31 -0.82 15.39 -35.25
N GLY A 32 -0.40 14.12 -35.37
CA GLY A 32 -0.55 13.15 -34.29
C GLY A 32 0.23 13.51 -33.02
N ILE A 33 1.41 14.12 -33.15
CA ILE A 33 2.17 14.61 -31.99
C ILE A 33 1.41 15.74 -31.29
N VAL A 34 0.88 16.70 -32.04
CA VAL A 34 0.16 17.85 -31.48
C VAL A 34 -1.17 17.42 -30.84
N ASP A 35 -1.87 16.45 -31.42
CA ASP A 35 -3.08 15.88 -30.85
C ASP A 35 -2.79 15.12 -29.55
N LEU A 36 -1.76 14.25 -29.54
CA LEU A 36 -1.33 13.54 -28.33
C LEU A 36 -0.92 14.51 -27.20
N LEU A 37 -0.23 15.61 -27.54
CA LEU A 37 0.11 16.65 -26.56
C LEU A 37 -1.14 17.36 -26.02
N GLY A 38 -2.20 17.49 -26.81
CA GLY A 38 -3.51 17.96 -26.36
C GLY A 38 -4.14 17.01 -25.35
N ASP A 39 -4.26 15.73 -25.70
CA ASP A 39 -4.81 14.71 -24.82
C ASP A 39 -4.03 14.61 -23.50
N LEU A 40 -2.70 14.74 -23.57
CA LEU A 40 -1.85 14.76 -22.38
C LEU A 40 -2.08 16.02 -21.54
N SER A 41 -2.28 17.17 -22.17
CA SER A 41 -2.58 18.42 -21.47
C SER A 41 -3.90 18.32 -20.72
N ASP A 42 -4.94 17.81 -21.37
CA ASP A 42 -6.28 17.68 -20.77
C ASP A 42 -6.25 16.70 -19.60
N ARG A 43 -5.56 15.56 -19.76
CA ARG A 43 -5.42 14.57 -18.68
C ARG A 43 -4.61 15.10 -17.50
N MET A 44 -3.61 15.95 -17.75
CA MET A 44 -2.81 16.56 -16.69
C MET A 44 -3.63 17.58 -15.89
N GLU A 45 -4.52 18.33 -16.55
CA GLU A 45 -5.46 19.23 -15.87
C GLU A 45 -6.43 18.45 -14.97
N THR A 46 -7.02 17.36 -15.47
CA THR A 46 -7.85 16.47 -14.62
C THR A 46 -7.06 15.86 -13.45
N MET A 47 -5.77 15.52 -13.65
CA MET A 47 -4.94 15.02 -12.56
C MET A 47 -4.68 16.07 -11.49
N ASP A 48 -4.45 17.33 -11.88
CA ASP A 48 -4.29 18.43 -10.93
C ASP A 48 -5.56 18.62 -10.09
N GLU A 49 -6.75 18.59 -10.71
CA GLU A 49 -8.04 18.69 -10.00
C GLU A 49 -8.21 17.55 -8.99
N LEU A 50 -7.91 16.31 -9.38
CA LEU A 50 -7.99 15.16 -8.48
C LEU A 50 -6.97 15.21 -7.33
N LEU A 51 -5.81 15.83 -7.55
CA LEU A 51 -4.81 16.03 -6.51
C LEU A 51 -5.26 17.10 -5.51
N ASP A 52 -5.87 18.18 -5.99
CA ASP A 52 -6.47 19.20 -5.12
C ASP A 52 -7.59 18.58 -4.27
N ASP A 53 -8.50 17.81 -4.89
CA ASP A 53 -9.55 17.07 -4.15
C ASP A 53 -8.96 16.12 -3.09
N LEU A 54 -7.89 15.38 -3.45
CA LEU A 54 -7.22 14.48 -2.51
C LEU A 54 -6.58 15.24 -1.35
N ASN A 55 -6.01 16.42 -1.60
CA ASN A 55 -5.43 17.26 -0.56
C ASN A 55 -6.51 17.68 0.44
N ASP A 56 -7.69 18.10 -0.03
CA ASP A 56 -8.83 18.44 0.82
C ASP A 56 -9.28 17.23 1.68
N TYR A 57 -9.31 16.02 1.11
CA TYR A 57 -9.59 14.81 1.89
C TYR A 57 -8.53 14.52 2.95
N VAL A 58 -7.24 14.71 2.63
CA VAL A 58 -6.15 14.51 3.60
C VAL A 58 -6.25 15.52 4.74
N GLU A 59 -6.54 16.79 4.43
CA GLU A 59 -6.77 17.83 5.44
C GLU A 59 -7.97 17.47 6.34
N SER A 60 -9.07 16.94 5.78
CA SER A 60 -10.20 16.49 6.62
C SER A 60 -9.84 15.35 7.56
N ILE A 61 -9.00 14.40 7.13
CA ILE A 61 -8.56 13.29 7.98
C ILE A 61 -7.64 13.81 9.08
N ASP A 62 -6.76 14.76 8.77
CA ASP A 62 -5.87 15.38 9.75
C ASP A 62 -6.67 16.13 10.84
N ASP A 63 -7.71 16.88 10.44
CA ASP A 63 -8.62 17.55 11.37
C ASP A 63 -9.37 16.55 12.27
N ASP A 64 -9.92 15.47 11.69
CA ASP A 64 -10.63 14.42 12.46
C ASP A 64 -9.69 13.72 13.46
N LEU A 65 -8.44 13.42 13.06
CA LEU A 65 -7.45 12.81 13.95
C LEU A 65 -7.03 13.76 15.07
N SER A 66 -6.88 15.05 14.77
CA SER A 66 -6.57 16.09 15.76
C SER A 66 -7.66 16.21 16.82
N GLU A 67 -8.94 16.10 16.42
CA GLU A 67 -10.06 16.08 17.37
C GLU A 67 -10.00 14.87 18.30
N LEU A 68 -9.73 13.66 17.76
CA LEU A 68 -9.58 12.44 18.56
C LEU A 68 -8.37 12.49 19.51
N GLU A 69 -7.25 13.06 19.09
CA GLU A 69 -6.09 13.27 19.97
C GLU A 69 -6.43 14.21 21.13
N SER A 70 -7.21 15.26 20.88
CA SER A 70 -7.64 16.19 21.92
C SER A 70 -8.63 15.58 22.92
N GLU A 71 -9.55 14.71 22.47
CA GLU A 71 -10.49 14.00 23.35
C GLU A 71 -9.76 13.04 24.30
N ARG A 72 -8.67 12.41 23.83
CA ARG A 72 -7.85 11.49 24.63
C ARG A 72 -7.06 12.21 25.73
N ASP A 73 -6.49 13.38 25.44
CA ASP A 73 -5.64 14.11 26.41
C ASP A 73 -6.45 14.71 27.57
N ASP A 74 -7.74 15.01 27.37
CA ASP A 74 -8.62 15.53 28.43
C ASP A 74 -9.09 14.43 29.42
N ASP A 75 -9.05 13.15 29.03
CA ASP A 75 -9.36 12.00 29.91
C ASP A 75 -8.14 11.48 30.71
N ASP A 76 -6.91 11.90 30.39
CA ASP A 76 -5.67 11.53 31.13
C ASP A 76 -5.19 12.64 32.10
N ALA A 77 -5.96 13.72 32.26
CA ALA A 77 -5.73 14.75 33.28
C ALA A 77 -6.08 14.30 34.72
N SER A 78 -6.03 13.00 35.00
CA SER A 78 -6.18 12.42 36.34
C SER A 78 -4.98 11.55 36.78
N ALA A 79 -3.85 11.61 36.06
CA ALA A 79 -2.59 11.01 36.48
C ALA A 79 -1.86 11.78 37.62
N ASP A 80 -2.63 12.35 38.55
CA ASP A 80 -2.16 12.98 39.80
C ASP A 80 -2.07 11.94 40.95
N PHE A 81 -1.90 10.65 40.63
CA PHE A 81 -1.75 9.56 41.63
C PHE A 81 -0.30 9.26 42.01
N PHE A 82 0.69 10.03 41.55
CA PHE A 82 2.06 9.93 42.08
C PHE A 82 2.25 10.86 43.28
N GLY A 83 1.39 10.66 44.28
CA GLY A 83 1.59 11.17 45.63
C GLY A 83 1.94 10.02 46.56
N ASP A 84 3.21 9.98 46.98
CA ASP A 84 3.72 9.40 48.24
C ASP A 84 3.34 7.94 48.54
N ASP A 85 4.29 7.02 48.44
CA ASP A 85 4.94 6.53 49.67
C ASP A 85 5.96 5.44 49.34
N GLU A 86 7.03 5.50 50.10
CA GLU A 86 8.13 4.55 50.19
C GLU A 86 7.61 3.16 50.62
N ASP A 87 8.32 2.10 50.16
CA ASP A 87 8.39 0.77 50.75
C ASP A 87 7.08 0.00 51.03
N ASP A 88 6.80 -1.07 50.27
CA ASP A 88 7.00 -2.42 50.83
C ASP A 88 6.99 -3.49 49.73
N ASP A 89 7.99 -4.35 49.82
CA ASP A 89 8.10 -5.59 49.07
C ASP A 89 6.95 -6.53 49.44
N ASP A 90 6.11 -6.92 48.49
CA ASP A 90 5.52 -8.25 48.52
C ASP A 90 5.27 -8.74 47.09
N PHE A 91 6.23 -9.54 46.66
CA PHE A 91 6.21 -10.41 45.50
C PHE A 91 5.14 -11.49 45.75
N ASP A 92 3.89 -11.26 45.33
CA ASP A 92 2.89 -12.32 45.27
C ASP A 92 2.63 -12.75 43.83
N ASP A 93 2.77 -14.05 43.66
CA ASP A 93 3.03 -14.80 42.45
C ASP A 93 1.69 -15.16 41.78
N ASP A 94 0.94 -14.16 41.32
CA ASP A 94 -0.28 -14.37 40.53
C ASP A 94 -0.10 -13.83 39.10
N PHE A 95 0.73 -14.54 38.33
CA PHE A 95 0.66 -14.50 36.87
C PHE A 95 -0.46 -15.46 36.41
N GLY A 96 -1.66 -15.22 36.90
CA GLY A 96 -2.89 -15.83 36.42
C GLY A 96 -3.52 -14.95 35.34
N GLU A 97 -3.49 -15.41 34.09
CA GLU A 97 -4.55 -15.09 33.12
C GLU A 97 -4.59 -13.64 32.57
N ALA A 98 -3.47 -13.14 32.03
CA ALA A 98 -3.46 -11.88 31.25
C ALA A 98 -2.67 -11.99 29.92
N ALA A 99 -2.71 -13.15 29.27
CA ALA A 99 -2.03 -13.39 27.99
C ALA A 99 -2.96 -13.28 26.77
N ASP A 100 -4.12 -12.61 26.87
CA ASP A 100 -5.09 -12.58 25.77
C ASP A 100 -5.71 -11.20 25.47
N GLN A 101 -4.93 -10.13 25.66
CA GLN A 101 -5.37 -8.77 25.32
C GLN A 101 -4.50 -8.14 24.23
N LEU A 102 -4.28 -8.90 23.15
CA LEU A 102 -3.79 -8.36 21.88
C LEU A 102 -4.90 -8.39 20.80
N HIS A 103 -6.11 -7.99 21.17
CA HIS A 103 -7.21 -7.71 20.23
C HIS A 103 -7.04 -6.31 19.61
N LEU A 104 -6.01 -6.15 18.77
CA LEU A 104 -5.75 -4.91 18.01
C LEU A 104 -6.36 -4.92 16.59
N LEU A 105 -7.21 -5.90 16.29
CA LEU A 105 -8.16 -5.84 15.18
C LEU A 105 -9.50 -6.40 15.65
N ASN A 106 -10.31 -5.57 16.29
CA ASN A 106 -11.74 -5.81 16.40
C ASN A 106 -12.43 -4.67 15.65
N THR A 107 -12.60 -4.84 14.34
CA THR A 107 -13.58 -4.08 13.57
C THR A 107 -14.96 -4.59 13.99
N ALA A 108 -15.50 -4.01 15.04
CA ALA A 108 -16.89 -4.18 15.40
C ALA A 108 -17.75 -3.54 14.30
N ASP A 109 -18.18 -4.36 13.35
CA ASP A 109 -19.49 -4.33 12.67
C ASP A 109 -19.38 -5.14 11.37
N ASP A 110 -19.46 -6.46 11.48
CA ASP A 110 -20.16 -7.27 10.47
C ASP A 110 -20.57 -8.60 11.11
N GLU A 111 -21.83 -8.64 11.54
CA GLU A 111 -22.54 -9.90 11.71
C GLU A 111 -22.60 -10.55 10.31
N GLU A 112 -21.95 -11.72 10.15
CA GLU A 112 -21.82 -12.54 8.93
C GLU A 112 -20.58 -12.34 8.03
N ALA A 113 -19.38 -12.37 8.62
CA ALA A 113 -18.20 -12.89 7.91
C ALA A 113 -17.77 -14.22 8.54
N GLU A 114 -18.30 -15.34 8.04
CA GLU A 114 -17.59 -16.62 8.10
C GLU A 114 -16.36 -16.51 7.18
N ASP A 115 -15.43 -15.61 7.50
CA ASP A 115 -14.11 -15.60 6.89
C ASP A 115 -13.40 -16.82 7.46
N GLU A 116 -13.57 -17.95 6.79
CA GLU A 116 -12.64 -19.07 6.88
C GLU A 116 -11.25 -18.50 6.52
N GLU A 117 -10.52 -17.99 7.52
CA GLU A 117 -9.14 -17.53 7.34
C GLU A 117 -8.37 -18.70 6.71
N GLU A 118 -8.14 -18.63 5.39
CA GLU A 118 -7.40 -19.63 4.66
C GLU A 118 -5.97 -19.60 5.18
N ALA A 119 -5.68 -20.47 6.15
CA ALA A 119 -4.38 -20.53 6.78
C ALA A 119 -3.32 -20.91 5.72
N LEU A 120 -2.36 -20.02 5.46
CA LEU A 120 -1.33 -20.22 4.44
C LEU A 120 0.02 -20.65 5.05
N SER A 121 0.73 -21.52 4.33
CA SER A 121 2.07 -22.00 4.64
C SER A 121 3.11 -21.39 3.70
N GLY A 122 4.20 -20.87 4.27
CA GLY A 122 5.35 -20.36 3.51
C GLY A 122 6.28 -21.47 3.03
N ASN A 123 6.51 -21.53 1.73
CA ASN A 123 7.32 -22.56 1.08
C ASN A 123 8.35 -21.97 0.12
N LEU A 124 9.44 -22.70 -0.10
CA LEU A 124 10.48 -22.39 -1.08
C LEU A 124 10.36 -23.27 -2.30
N CYS A 125 10.55 -22.68 -3.48
CA CYS A 125 10.64 -23.43 -4.73
C CYS A 125 12.04 -24.05 -4.89
N PRO A 126 12.18 -25.38 -5.06
CA PRO A 126 13.49 -26.02 -5.25
C PRO A 126 14.17 -25.65 -6.58
N GLU A 127 13.41 -25.17 -7.57
CA GLU A 127 13.93 -24.83 -8.90
C GLU A 127 14.45 -23.38 -9.01
N CYS A 128 13.84 -22.43 -8.30
CA CYS A 128 14.20 -21.01 -8.39
C CYS A 128 14.61 -20.37 -7.06
N GLY A 129 14.48 -21.09 -5.93
CA GLY A 129 14.88 -20.62 -4.61
C GLY A 129 14.04 -19.48 -4.02
N ARG A 130 12.92 -19.12 -4.66
CA ARG A 130 12.03 -18.05 -4.20
C ARG A 130 10.93 -18.58 -3.31
N MET A 131 10.51 -17.76 -2.35
CA MET A 131 9.38 -18.04 -1.48
C MET A 131 8.03 -17.85 -2.18
N PHE A 132 7.06 -18.69 -1.83
CA PHE A 132 5.67 -18.61 -2.24
C PHE A 132 4.78 -19.26 -1.16
N PHE A 133 3.47 -19.04 -1.24
CA PHE A 133 2.50 -19.53 -0.25
C PHE A 133 1.63 -20.64 -0.83
N THR A 134 1.25 -21.60 0.01
CA THR A 134 0.28 -22.67 -0.28
C THR A 134 -0.73 -22.77 0.86
N SER A 135 -1.85 -23.47 0.68
CA SER A 135 -2.77 -23.71 1.80
C SER A 135 -2.12 -24.65 2.82
N LEU A 136 -2.41 -24.45 4.12
CA LEU A 136 -2.04 -25.38 5.19
C LEU A 136 -2.91 -26.65 5.20
N TYR A 137 -4.06 -26.62 4.53
CA TYR A 137 -5.00 -27.73 4.47
C TYR A 137 -4.77 -28.66 3.28
N ASP A 138 -3.87 -28.29 2.37
CA ASP A 138 -3.51 -29.13 1.25
C ASP A 138 -2.71 -30.36 1.71
N PRO A 139 -2.85 -31.52 1.03
CA PRO A 139 -2.14 -32.72 1.41
C PRO A 139 -0.62 -32.57 1.24
N ASP A 140 0.17 -33.23 2.11
CA ASP A 140 1.65 -33.17 2.13
C ASP A 140 2.35 -33.59 0.82
N ASP A 141 1.62 -34.25 -0.08
CA ASP A 141 2.09 -34.69 -1.40
C ASP A 141 1.53 -33.86 -2.57
N ALA A 142 0.90 -32.71 -2.28
CA ALA A 142 0.42 -31.80 -3.31
C ALA A 142 1.58 -31.23 -4.16
N GLU A 143 1.38 -31.23 -5.47
CA GLU A 143 2.27 -30.59 -6.43
C GLU A 143 1.70 -29.23 -6.82
N TYR A 144 2.56 -28.21 -6.83
CA TYR A 144 2.16 -26.84 -7.12
C TYR A 144 2.90 -26.32 -8.34
N ILE A 145 2.29 -25.37 -9.03
CA ILE A 145 2.96 -24.60 -10.07
C ILE A 145 3.58 -23.39 -9.41
N CYS A 146 4.91 -23.29 -9.44
CA CYS A 146 5.60 -22.15 -8.84
C CYS A 146 5.23 -20.85 -9.58
N PRO A 147 4.73 -19.81 -8.88
CA PRO A 147 4.35 -18.54 -9.52
C PRO A 147 5.55 -17.78 -10.11
N HIS A 148 6.77 -18.11 -9.67
CA HIS A 148 7.99 -17.43 -10.10
C HIS A 148 8.66 -18.06 -11.33
N CYS A 149 8.57 -19.38 -11.49
CA CYS A 149 9.26 -20.09 -12.57
C CYS A 149 8.37 -20.99 -13.44
N ALA A 150 7.06 -21.04 -13.14
CA ALA A 150 6.03 -21.78 -13.87
C ALA A 150 6.29 -23.30 -14.02
N LYS A 151 7.17 -23.86 -13.19
CA LYS A 151 7.43 -25.31 -13.12
C LYS A 151 6.55 -25.97 -12.07
N GLN A 152 6.15 -27.21 -12.36
CA GLN A 152 5.50 -28.10 -11.41
C GLN A 152 6.55 -28.64 -10.43
N ILE A 153 6.34 -28.38 -9.14
CA ILE A 153 7.30 -28.65 -8.08
C ILE A 153 6.60 -29.14 -6.82
N LYS A 154 7.35 -29.88 -5.99
CA LYS A 154 6.97 -30.12 -4.59
C LYS A 154 7.58 -28.99 -3.73
N PRO A 155 6.78 -28.17 -3.03
CA PRO A 155 7.27 -27.13 -2.14
C PRO A 155 8.16 -27.72 -1.05
N VAL A 156 9.18 -26.95 -0.65
CA VAL A 156 9.97 -27.24 0.56
C VAL A 156 9.54 -26.24 1.64
N PRO A 157 9.14 -26.68 2.84
CA PRO A 157 8.72 -25.77 3.89
C PRO A 157 9.84 -24.81 4.27
N LEU A 158 9.49 -23.55 4.49
CA LEU A 158 10.43 -22.54 4.97
C LEU A 158 10.79 -22.85 6.43
N THR A 159 12.09 -22.99 6.69
CA THR A 159 12.65 -23.24 8.01
C THR A 159 13.76 -22.22 8.29
N PRO A 160 14.15 -21.99 9.56
CA PRO A 160 15.25 -21.08 9.87
C PRO A 160 16.58 -21.44 9.16
N GLU A 161 16.77 -22.71 8.80
CA GLU A 161 17.99 -23.21 8.15
C GLU A 161 18.03 -22.92 6.64
N ASN A 162 16.88 -22.86 5.97
CA ASN A 162 16.79 -22.63 4.52
C ASN A 162 16.27 -21.22 4.17
N ALA A 163 15.99 -20.38 5.18
CA ALA A 163 15.48 -19.04 4.99
C ALA A 163 16.49 -18.14 4.25
N PRO A 164 16.08 -17.44 3.18
CA PRO A 164 16.93 -16.48 2.50
C PRO A 164 17.13 -15.23 3.38
N ILE A 165 18.30 -15.12 4.02
CA ILE A 165 18.65 -14.01 4.93
C ILE A 165 19.28 -12.86 4.15
N ALA A 166 18.75 -11.64 4.33
CA ALA A 166 19.37 -10.43 3.80
C ALA A 166 20.54 -9.98 4.69
N HIS A 167 21.62 -9.49 4.08
CA HIS A 167 22.74 -8.89 4.80
C HIS A 167 22.75 -7.36 4.62
N PRO A 168 23.11 -6.61 5.67
CA PRO A 168 23.22 -5.15 5.57
C PRO A 168 24.34 -4.74 4.61
N ILE A 169 24.13 -3.63 3.90
CA ILE A 169 25.16 -3.05 3.04
C ILE A 169 26.15 -2.29 3.93
N GLU A 170 27.38 -2.78 4.05
CA GLU A 170 28.48 -2.01 4.64
C GLU A 170 28.82 -0.83 3.72
N LYS A 171 28.66 0.39 4.22
CA LYS A 171 29.01 1.64 3.51
C LYS A 171 30.44 2.05 3.79
#